data_AF-A0A2S7Y2V9-F1
#
_entry.id   AF-A0A2S7Y2V9-F1
#
_cell.length_a   1.000
_cell.length_b   1.000
_cell.length_c   1.000
_cell.angle_alpha   90.00
_cell.angle_beta   90.00
_cell.angle_gamma   90.00
#
_symmetry.space_group_name_H-M   'P 1'
#
loop_
_entity.id
_entity.type
_entity.pdbx_description
1 polymer ?
#
loop_
_entity_poly.entity_id
_entity_poly.type
_entity_poly.pdbx_seq_one_letter_code
_entity_poly.pdbx_strand_id
1 'polypeptide(L)'
;MCAMAPEQANEQLIANITTRLSTYISLRHAWRDPAKLYIASLWSNLRSGNFGVLVSPSSVGDKTFAKWWLATSHNFMGHEEAFGAPALVGSAHGVVLDLGAGSGNQLHRLDTNRLTQVYGIESNAAFVPALTNKIHELHLEKLYTPVVARIEDAKEELAKLGVQPGTVDCILSIQVLCSIPNLKSVIKDLHYLLKPGGELIFWEHQQNEVDWITRAVQGLWNIFWTPVVGSCRLNQPIRKTLLATADWKIIEIRVDEDPLGLMPRVSGRLQKKAHA
;
A
#
# COMPACT_ATOMS: atom_id res chain seq x y z
N MET A 1 -39.90 -14.01 -20.19
CA MET A 1 -38.68 -13.17 -20.27
C MET A 1 -38.77 -12.35 -21.54
N CYS A 2 -39.09 -11.06 -21.47
CA CYS A 2 -39.04 -10.21 -22.66
C CYS A 2 -37.57 -10.03 -23.08
N ALA A 3 -37.23 -10.42 -24.30
CA ALA A 3 -35.95 -10.07 -24.91
C ALA A 3 -35.87 -8.54 -25.04
N MET A 4 -34.74 -7.95 -24.66
CA MET A 4 -34.51 -6.50 -24.81
C MET A 4 -34.51 -6.12 -26.28
N ALA A 5 -35.01 -4.92 -26.61
CA ALA A 5 -35.03 -4.43 -27.98
C ALA A 5 -33.60 -4.22 -28.52
N PRO A 6 -33.30 -4.52 -29.80
CA PRO A 6 -31.95 -4.42 -30.37
C PRO A 6 -31.27 -3.05 -30.20
N GLU A 7 -32.06 -1.98 -30.24
CA GLU A 7 -31.58 -0.59 -30.06
C GLU A 7 -31.14 -0.32 -28.61
N GLN A 8 -31.92 -0.78 -27.63
CA GLN A 8 -31.56 -0.71 -26.21
C GLN A 8 -30.31 -1.54 -25.89
N ALA A 9 -30.16 -2.71 -26.53
CA ALA A 9 -28.96 -3.54 -26.38
C ALA A 9 -27.70 -2.84 -26.94
N ASN A 10 -27.82 -2.10 -28.05
CA ASN A 10 -26.72 -1.36 -28.64
C ASN A 10 -26.33 -0.12 -27.80
N GLU A 11 -27.31 0.63 -27.30
CA GLU A 11 -27.05 1.75 -26.39
C GLU A 11 -26.35 1.30 -25.10
N GLN A 12 -26.80 0.19 -24.51
CA GLN A 12 -26.19 -0.37 -23.31
C GLN A 12 -24.76 -0.88 -23.56
N LEU A 13 -24.50 -1.44 -24.74
CA LEU A 13 -23.15 -1.83 -25.17
C LEU A 13 -22.23 -0.61 -25.33
N ILE A 14 -22.69 0.43 -26.01
CA ILE A 14 -21.91 1.67 -26.21
C ILE A 14 -21.61 2.33 -24.85
N ALA A 15 -22.61 2.45 -23.98
CA ALA A 15 -22.42 3.00 -22.64
C ALA A 15 -21.36 2.23 -21.85
N ASN A 16 -21.40 0.90 -21.85
CA ASN A 16 -20.40 0.05 -21.21
C ASN A 16 -18.98 0.27 -21.77
N ILE A 17 -18.84 0.36 -23.10
CA ILE A 17 -17.55 0.65 -23.75
C ILE A 17 -17.02 2.03 -23.34
N THR A 18 -17.86 3.06 -23.37
CA THR A 18 -17.48 4.42 -23.00
C THR A 18 -17.07 4.51 -21.53
N THR A 19 -17.83 3.88 -20.62
CA THR A 19 -17.48 3.82 -19.19
C THR A 19 -16.13 3.15 -19.02
N ARG A 20 -15.89 1.98 -19.61
CA ARG A 20 -14.58 1.29 -19.54
C ARG A 20 -13.44 2.16 -20.04
N LEU A 21 -13.58 2.77 -21.22
CA LEU A 21 -12.54 3.66 -21.76
C LEU A 21 -12.25 4.83 -20.84
N SER A 22 -13.28 5.49 -20.31
CA SER A 22 -13.10 6.60 -19.37
C SER A 22 -12.38 6.17 -18.10
N THR A 23 -12.77 5.03 -17.51
CA THR A 23 -12.15 4.48 -16.29
C THR A 23 -10.72 4.05 -16.56
N TYR A 24 -10.45 3.43 -17.70
CA TYR A 24 -9.11 2.94 -18.03
C TYR A 24 -8.11 4.04 -18.34
N ILE A 25 -8.60 5.15 -18.88
CA ILE A 25 -7.78 6.32 -19.20
C ILE A 25 -7.60 7.21 -17.97
N SER A 26 -8.52 7.20 -17.00
CA SER A 26 -8.48 8.07 -15.82
C SER A 26 -7.21 7.89 -14.97
N LEU A 27 -6.63 6.68 -14.97
CA LEU A 27 -5.40 6.36 -14.25
C LEU A 27 -4.21 7.27 -14.65
N ARG A 28 -4.24 7.82 -15.87
CA ARG A 28 -3.26 8.81 -16.34
C ARG A 28 -3.16 10.03 -15.42
N HIS A 29 -4.24 10.41 -14.73
CA HIS A 29 -4.27 11.59 -13.88
C HIS A 29 -3.37 11.41 -12.65
N ALA A 30 -3.42 10.22 -12.02
CA ALA A 30 -2.54 9.87 -10.92
C ALA A 30 -1.10 9.60 -11.39
N TRP A 31 -0.91 9.08 -12.61
CA TRP A 31 0.41 8.72 -13.13
C TRP A 31 1.23 9.91 -13.68
N ARG A 32 0.58 10.92 -14.27
CA ARG A 32 1.25 11.95 -15.08
C ARG A 32 2.36 12.71 -14.35
N ASP A 33 2.07 13.19 -13.15
CA ASP A 33 2.99 14.07 -12.43
C ASP A 33 4.19 13.32 -11.81
N PRO A 34 4.04 12.15 -11.17
CA PRO A 34 5.20 11.35 -10.79
C PRO A 34 5.99 10.86 -12.01
N ALA A 35 5.32 10.52 -13.14
CA ALA A 35 6.00 10.10 -14.36
C ALA A 35 6.87 11.21 -14.98
N LYS A 36 6.42 12.46 -14.96
CA LYS A 36 7.24 13.61 -15.41
C LYS A 36 8.53 13.72 -14.60
N LEU A 37 8.46 13.58 -13.28
CA LEU A 37 9.64 13.64 -12.40
C LEU A 37 10.58 12.47 -12.67
N TYR A 38 10.03 11.26 -12.81
CA TYR A 38 10.80 10.07 -13.16
C TYR A 38 11.53 10.21 -14.50
N ILE A 39 10.81 10.57 -15.57
CA ILE A 39 11.36 10.72 -16.93
C ILE A 39 12.42 11.84 -16.96
N ALA A 40 12.17 12.98 -16.31
CA ALA A 40 13.13 14.07 -16.24
C ALA A 40 14.42 13.65 -15.51
N SER A 41 14.30 12.92 -14.40
CA SER A 41 15.46 12.40 -13.66
C SER A 41 16.23 11.36 -14.45
N LEU A 42 15.54 10.44 -15.13
CA LEU A 42 16.15 9.45 -16.00
C LEU A 42 16.95 10.12 -17.13
N TRP A 43 16.35 11.08 -17.84
CA TRP A 43 17.03 11.85 -18.89
C TRP A 43 18.24 12.62 -18.37
N SER A 44 18.14 13.22 -17.18
CA SER A 44 19.26 13.95 -16.57
C SER A 44 20.45 13.02 -16.29
N ASN A 45 20.21 11.83 -15.75
CA ASN A 45 21.27 10.86 -15.47
C ASN A 45 21.92 10.33 -16.76
N LEU A 46 21.12 10.05 -17.80
CA LEU A 46 21.65 9.61 -19.08
C LEU A 46 22.52 10.69 -19.75
N ARG A 47 22.09 11.97 -19.71
CA ARG A 47 22.89 13.08 -20.24
C ARG A 47 24.18 13.32 -19.46
N SER A 48 24.20 13.03 -18.17
CA SER A 48 25.40 13.14 -17.33
C SER A 48 26.31 11.90 -17.39
N GLY A 49 26.05 10.95 -18.29
CA GLY A 49 26.85 9.73 -18.46
C GLY A 49 26.65 8.67 -17.37
N ASN A 50 25.67 8.84 -16.47
CA ASN A 50 25.34 7.85 -15.45
C ASN A 50 24.36 6.80 -16.03
N PHE A 51 24.88 5.85 -16.79
CA PHE A 51 24.07 4.76 -17.37
C PHE A 51 23.72 3.66 -16.35
N GLY A 52 24.29 3.68 -15.14
CA GLY A 52 23.98 2.72 -14.07
C GLY A 52 22.50 2.75 -13.64
N VAL A 53 21.80 3.85 -13.92
CA VAL A 53 20.35 3.98 -13.71
C VAL A 53 19.50 3.04 -14.57
N LEU A 54 20.03 2.55 -15.70
CA LEU A 54 19.36 1.55 -16.54
C LEU A 54 19.38 0.15 -15.91
N VAL A 55 20.38 -0.12 -15.05
CA VAL A 55 20.54 -1.39 -14.34
C VAL A 55 19.82 -1.37 -12.98
N SER A 56 19.63 -0.18 -12.40
CA SER A 56 18.92 0.03 -11.13
C SER A 56 17.78 1.07 -11.20
N PRO A 57 16.75 0.86 -12.06
CA PRO A 57 15.68 1.85 -12.26
C PRO A 57 14.93 2.21 -10.97
N SER A 58 14.87 1.27 -10.01
CA SER A 58 14.23 1.48 -8.71
C SER A 58 14.85 2.62 -7.91
N SER A 59 16.16 2.84 -7.98
CA SER A 59 16.83 3.92 -7.25
C SER A 59 16.42 5.32 -7.73
N VAL A 60 16.13 5.47 -9.02
CA VAL A 60 15.56 6.69 -9.61
C VAL A 60 14.09 6.80 -9.26
N GLY A 61 13.36 5.68 -9.31
CA GLY A 61 11.97 5.56 -8.89
C GLY A 61 11.77 6.04 -7.46
N ASP A 62 12.51 5.51 -6.49
CA ASP A 62 12.37 5.80 -5.07
C ASP A 62 12.61 7.29 -4.76
N LYS A 63 13.66 7.89 -5.35
CA LYS A 63 13.97 9.32 -5.14
C LYS A 63 12.91 10.23 -5.74
N THR A 64 12.47 9.93 -6.97
CA THR A 64 11.49 10.77 -7.67
C THR A 64 10.09 10.60 -7.09
N PHE A 65 9.74 9.39 -6.68
CA PHE A 65 8.53 9.09 -5.92
C PHE A 65 8.52 9.82 -4.59
N ALA A 66 9.60 9.77 -3.79
CA ALA A 66 9.65 10.48 -2.52
C ALA A 66 9.45 11.99 -2.69
N LYS A 67 10.11 12.58 -3.70
CA LYS A 67 9.95 14.00 -4.03
C LYS A 67 8.49 14.35 -4.37
N TRP A 68 7.85 13.53 -5.21
CA TRP A 68 6.44 13.72 -5.58
C TRP A 68 5.50 13.53 -4.39
N TRP A 69 5.70 12.46 -3.62
CA TRP A 69 4.84 12.09 -2.49
C TRP A 69 4.88 13.15 -1.39
N LEU A 70 6.08 13.63 -1.01
CA LEU A 70 6.23 14.71 -0.03
C LEU A 70 5.50 15.99 -0.43
N ALA A 71 5.36 16.25 -1.74
CA ALA A 71 4.64 17.41 -2.25
C ALA A 71 3.12 17.23 -2.33
N THR A 72 2.62 15.98 -2.36
CA THR A 72 1.22 15.69 -2.74
C THR A 72 0.46 14.81 -1.76
N SER A 73 1.12 14.24 -0.75
CA SER A 73 0.53 13.29 0.20
C SER A 73 -0.72 13.80 0.91
N HIS A 74 -0.81 15.10 1.17
CA HIS A 74 -1.99 15.75 1.75
C HIS A 74 -3.27 15.55 0.91
N ASN A 75 -3.15 15.42 -0.42
CA ASN A 75 -4.29 15.15 -1.30
C ASN A 75 -4.81 13.72 -1.15
N PHE A 76 -3.95 12.79 -0.74
CA PHE A 76 -4.32 11.39 -0.51
C PHE A 76 -5.00 11.19 0.83
N MET A 77 -4.70 12.03 1.83
CA MET A 77 -5.31 11.95 3.16
C MET A 77 -6.84 12.08 3.13
N GLY A 78 -7.38 12.97 2.28
CA GLY A 78 -8.84 13.12 2.14
C GLY A 78 -9.52 11.89 1.53
N HIS A 79 -8.83 11.18 0.64
CA HIS A 79 -9.33 9.90 0.11
C HIS A 79 -9.28 8.82 1.21
N GLU A 80 -8.17 8.71 1.94
CA GLU A 80 -8.05 7.78 3.07
C GLU A 80 -9.14 8.02 4.14
N GLU A 81 -9.46 9.28 4.43
CA GLU A 81 -10.52 9.70 5.34
C GLU A 81 -11.90 9.23 4.87
N ALA A 82 -12.22 9.43 3.59
CA ALA A 82 -13.49 9.01 3.02
C ALA A 82 -13.68 7.49 3.02
N PHE A 83 -12.59 6.71 2.99
CA PHE A 83 -12.62 5.25 2.82
C PHE A 83 -12.17 4.46 4.06
N GLY A 84 -12.33 5.06 5.26
CA GLY A 84 -12.30 4.33 6.53
C GLY A 84 -10.90 4.06 7.11
N ALA A 85 -9.84 4.58 6.50
CA ALA A 85 -8.49 4.42 7.02
C ALA A 85 -8.30 5.00 8.45
N PRO A 86 -8.88 6.17 8.82
CA PRO A 86 -8.71 6.70 10.17
C PRO A 86 -9.18 5.76 11.28
N ALA A 87 -10.34 5.13 11.11
CA ALA A 87 -10.87 4.19 12.09
C ALA A 87 -9.99 2.93 12.21
N LEU A 88 -9.42 2.47 11.10
CA LEU A 88 -8.48 1.35 11.10
C LEU A 88 -7.18 1.71 11.81
N VAL A 89 -6.54 2.83 11.45
CA VAL A 89 -5.30 3.28 12.08
C VAL A 89 -5.48 3.53 13.58
N GLY A 90 -6.59 4.18 13.98
CA GLY A 90 -6.92 4.40 15.39
C GLY A 90 -7.27 3.14 16.18
N SER A 91 -7.42 1.98 15.51
CA SER A 91 -7.64 0.68 16.16
C SER A 91 -6.35 -0.09 16.47
N ALA A 92 -5.20 0.39 16.00
CA ALA A 92 -3.88 -0.15 16.35
C ALA A 92 -3.63 -0.08 17.86
N HIS A 93 -2.97 -1.10 18.42
CA HIS A 93 -2.78 -1.23 19.85
C HIS A 93 -1.57 -2.11 20.21
N GLY A 94 -1.06 -1.94 21.43
CA GLY A 94 0.06 -2.70 21.98
C GLY A 94 1.40 -2.39 21.31
N VAL A 95 2.20 -3.44 21.06
CA VAL A 95 3.40 -3.36 20.23
C VAL A 95 3.00 -3.42 18.75
N VAL A 96 3.23 -2.34 18.02
CA VAL A 96 2.80 -2.16 16.63
C VAL A 96 3.98 -2.18 15.67
N LEU A 97 3.81 -2.87 14.55
CA LEU A 97 4.67 -2.75 13.38
C LEU A 97 3.94 -1.92 12.31
N ASP A 98 4.39 -0.68 12.08
CA ASP A 98 3.86 0.20 11.04
C ASP A 98 4.66 0.00 9.75
N LEU A 99 4.04 -0.68 8.77
CA LEU A 99 4.68 -1.03 7.51
C LEU A 99 4.60 0.14 6.54
N GLY A 100 5.73 0.53 5.96
CA GLY A 100 5.83 1.61 4.98
C GLY A 100 5.42 2.96 5.56
N ALA A 101 6.08 3.33 6.67
CA ALA A 101 5.77 4.55 7.43
C ALA A 101 5.81 5.83 6.56
N GLY A 102 6.55 5.81 5.45
CA GLY A 102 6.67 6.92 4.51
C GLY A 102 7.06 8.21 5.22
N SER A 103 6.43 9.31 4.84
CA SER A 103 6.59 10.62 5.50
C SER A 103 5.84 10.77 6.83
N GLY A 104 5.27 9.69 7.37
CA GLY A 104 4.52 9.71 8.62
C GLY A 104 3.07 10.17 8.48
N ASN A 105 2.43 10.01 7.32
CA ASN A 105 1.07 10.49 7.06
C ASN A 105 0.03 9.92 8.03
N GLN A 106 0.23 8.71 8.55
CA GLN A 106 -0.74 8.05 9.43
C GLN A 106 -0.54 8.39 10.92
N LEU A 107 0.61 8.96 11.32
CA LEU A 107 0.99 9.09 12.74
C LEU A 107 -0.02 9.89 13.56
N HIS A 108 -0.63 10.93 12.98
CA HIS A 108 -1.63 11.75 13.66
C HIS A 108 -2.96 11.02 13.95
N ARG A 109 -3.17 9.84 13.36
CA ARG A 109 -4.37 9.00 13.55
C ARG A 109 -4.16 7.90 14.60
N LEU A 110 -2.93 7.75 15.10
CA LEU A 110 -2.60 6.77 16.13
C LEU A 110 -3.18 7.21 17.48
N ASP A 111 -3.91 6.31 18.16
CA ASP A 111 -4.35 6.52 19.53
C ASP A 111 -3.23 6.11 20.50
N THR A 112 -2.44 7.08 20.95
CA THR A 112 -1.27 6.86 21.80
C THR A 112 -1.58 6.18 23.13
N ASN A 113 -2.83 6.26 23.63
CA ASN A 113 -3.23 5.58 24.87
C ASN A 113 -3.33 4.06 24.72
N ARG A 114 -3.45 3.57 23.49
CA ARG A 114 -3.57 2.15 23.17
C ARG A 114 -2.24 1.51 22.80
N LEU A 115 -1.19 2.31 22.63
CA LEU A 115 0.09 1.89 22.10
C LEU A 115 1.11 1.71 23.23
N THR A 116 1.93 0.68 23.10
CA THR A 116 3.08 0.42 23.98
C THR A 116 4.38 0.80 23.30
N GLN A 117 4.52 0.47 22.02
CA GLN A 117 5.68 0.77 21.19
C GLN A 117 5.27 0.65 19.72
N VAL A 118 5.83 1.49 18.84
CA VAL A 118 5.62 1.42 17.40
C VAL A 118 6.98 1.34 16.70
N TYR A 119 7.16 0.34 15.84
CA TYR A 119 8.30 0.23 14.93
C TYR A 119 7.86 0.57 13.52
N GLY A 120 8.32 1.70 13.00
CA GLY A 120 7.97 2.18 11.66
C GLY A 120 8.97 1.71 10.62
N ILE A 121 8.63 0.71 9.81
CA ILE A 121 9.50 0.20 8.75
C ILE A 121 9.37 1.09 7.52
N GLU A 122 10.47 1.65 7.03
CA GLU A 122 10.50 2.40 5.78
C GLU A 122 11.74 2.04 4.96
N SER A 123 11.53 1.64 3.70
CA SER A 123 12.61 1.20 2.81
C SER A 123 13.31 2.37 2.10
N ASN A 124 12.58 3.46 1.87
CA ASN A 124 13.05 4.63 1.17
C ASN A 124 13.58 5.67 2.16
N ALA A 125 14.90 5.71 2.31
CA ALA A 125 15.59 6.62 3.20
C ALA A 125 15.28 8.11 2.95
N ALA A 126 14.79 8.48 1.75
CA ALA A 126 14.39 9.85 1.45
C ALA A 126 13.17 10.34 2.27
N PHE A 127 12.37 9.43 2.83
CA PHE A 127 11.26 9.78 3.71
C PHE A 127 11.66 9.97 5.17
N VAL A 128 12.79 9.40 5.60
CA VAL A 128 13.22 9.38 7.01
C VAL A 128 13.29 10.77 7.63
N PRO A 129 13.84 11.82 6.97
CA PRO A 129 13.83 13.16 7.54
C PRO A 129 12.42 13.70 7.83
N ALA A 130 11.48 13.48 6.89
CA ALA A 130 10.09 13.93 7.06
C ALA A 130 9.37 13.13 8.16
N LEU A 131 9.59 11.82 8.21
CA LEU A 131 9.07 10.95 9.25
C LEU A 131 9.57 11.38 10.65
N THR A 132 10.88 11.60 10.79
CA THR A 132 11.49 12.05 12.05
C THR A 132 10.91 13.40 12.48
N ASN A 133 10.78 14.36 11.56
CA ASN A 133 10.14 15.64 11.87
C ASN A 133 8.69 15.46 12.33
N LYS A 134 7.92 14.59 11.68
CA LYS A 134 6.53 14.31 12.06
C LYS A 134 6.43 13.66 13.45
N ILE A 135 7.35 12.76 13.79
CA ILE A 135 7.45 12.14 15.11
C ILE A 135 7.69 13.21 16.18
N HIS A 136 8.61 14.14 15.93
CA HIS A 136 8.88 15.26 16.84
C HIS A 136 7.68 16.20 16.97
N GLU A 137 7.06 16.61 15.87
CA GLU A 137 5.87 17.48 15.86
C GLU A 137 4.71 16.89 16.69
N LEU A 138 4.58 15.57 16.70
CA LEU A 138 3.53 14.84 17.41
C LEU A 138 3.96 14.32 18.79
N HIS A 139 5.19 14.64 19.23
CA HIS A 139 5.75 14.22 20.52
C HIS A 139 5.77 12.69 20.72
N LEU A 140 6.07 11.94 19.65
CA LEU A 140 6.05 10.47 19.61
C LEU A 140 7.43 9.84 19.83
N GLU A 141 8.47 10.60 20.18
CA GLU A 141 9.86 10.13 20.23
C GLU A 141 10.09 8.96 21.19
N LYS A 142 9.29 8.87 22.26
CA LYS A 142 9.37 7.79 23.24
C LYS A 142 8.59 6.54 22.83
N LEU A 143 7.68 6.67 21.86
CA LEU A 143 6.73 5.64 21.45
C LEU A 143 7.05 5.06 20.08
N TYR A 144 7.62 5.85 19.19
CA TYR A 144 7.78 5.52 17.78
C TYR A 144 9.27 5.45 17.39
N THR A 145 9.70 4.30 16.89
CA THR A 145 11.07 4.06 16.41
C THR A 145 11.06 3.83 14.89
N PRO A 146 11.60 4.75 14.08
CA PRO A 146 11.84 4.52 12.66
C PRO A 146 12.89 3.42 12.46
N VAL A 147 12.64 2.52 11.51
CA VAL A 147 13.55 1.44 11.11
C VAL A 147 13.71 1.50 9.59
N VAL A 148 14.90 1.85 9.14
CA VAL A 148 15.19 1.97 7.70
C VAL A 148 15.52 0.59 7.14
N ALA A 149 14.51 -0.07 6.56
CA ALA A 149 14.63 -1.44 6.10
C ALA A 149 13.59 -1.76 5.02
N ARG A 150 13.88 -2.75 4.18
CA ARG A 150 12.84 -3.38 3.37
C ARG A 150 11.95 -4.24 4.28
N ILE A 151 10.68 -4.41 3.90
CA ILE A 151 9.75 -5.22 4.69
C ILE A 151 10.16 -6.70 4.68
N GLU A 152 10.77 -7.16 3.59
CA GLU A 152 11.36 -8.49 3.49
C GLU A 152 12.48 -8.73 4.53
N ASP A 153 13.18 -7.67 4.94
CA ASP A 153 14.28 -7.72 5.90
C ASP A 153 13.81 -7.33 7.32
N ALA A 154 12.53 -6.95 7.48
CA ALA A 154 12.02 -6.39 8.73
C ALA A 154 12.22 -7.33 9.92
N LYS A 155 12.06 -8.64 9.73
CA LYS A 155 12.27 -9.64 10.79
C LYS A 155 13.69 -9.58 11.37
N GLU A 156 14.70 -9.43 10.53
CA GLU A 156 16.11 -9.40 10.94
C GLU A 156 16.44 -8.07 11.65
N GLU A 157 15.96 -6.95 11.11
CA GLU A 157 16.17 -5.63 11.70
C GLU A 157 15.42 -5.47 13.04
N LEU A 158 14.19 -5.98 13.14
CA LEU A 158 13.40 -5.98 14.37
C LEU A 158 14.05 -6.86 15.46
N ALA A 159 14.67 -7.98 15.09
CA ALA A 159 15.39 -8.83 16.04
C ALA A 159 16.58 -8.08 16.70
N LYS A 160 17.28 -7.22 15.96
CA LYS A 160 18.35 -6.36 16.51
C LYS A 160 17.82 -5.36 17.55
N LEU A 161 16.54 -4.99 17.44
CA LEU A 161 15.83 -4.13 18.39
C LEU A 161 15.14 -4.92 19.53
N GLY A 162 15.38 -6.23 19.61
CA GLY A 162 14.84 -7.10 20.66
C GLY A 162 13.42 -7.58 20.42
N VAL A 163 12.80 -7.27 19.28
CA VAL A 163 11.46 -7.76 18.93
C VAL A 163 11.56 -9.24 18.56
N GLN A 164 10.84 -10.07 19.31
CA GLN A 164 10.86 -11.51 19.12
C GLN A 164 9.64 -11.98 18.32
N PRO A 165 9.72 -13.16 17.68
CA PRO A 165 8.55 -13.79 17.11
C PRO A 165 7.43 -13.97 18.14
N GLY A 166 6.19 -13.77 17.73
CA GLY A 166 5.05 -13.91 18.62
C GLY A 166 4.97 -12.82 19.70
N THR A 167 5.58 -11.65 19.53
CA THR A 167 5.48 -10.52 20.48
C THR A 167 4.79 -9.27 19.94
N VAL A 168 4.44 -9.22 18.65
CA VAL A 168 3.75 -8.08 18.04
C VAL A 168 2.24 -8.22 18.26
N ASP A 169 1.60 -7.19 18.79
CA ASP A 169 0.15 -7.16 19.02
C ASP A 169 -0.60 -6.77 17.74
N CYS A 170 -0.06 -5.82 16.99
CA CYS A 170 -0.70 -5.30 15.79
C CYS A 170 0.32 -5.03 14.68
N ILE A 171 -0.03 -5.37 13.43
CA ILE A 171 0.68 -4.94 12.23
C ILE A 171 -0.23 -4.00 11.48
N LEU A 172 0.22 -2.79 11.23
CA LEU A 172 -0.50 -1.76 10.49
C LEU A 172 0.07 -1.64 9.07
N SER A 173 -0.79 -1.64 8.05
CA SER A 173 -0.35 -1.48 6.66
C SER A 173 -1.34 -0.67 5.84
N ILE A 174 -0.94 0.54 5.44
CA ILE A 174 -1.78 1.47 4.69
C ILE A 174 -1.09 1.80 3.34
N GLN A 175 -1.53 1.15 2.26
CA GLN A 175 -1.02 1.27 0.89
C GLN A 175 0.41 0.76 0.70
N VAL A 176 0.74 -0.39 1.27
CA VAL A 176 2.13 -0.90 1.30
C VAL A 176 2.25 -2.33 0.82
N LEU A 177 1.38 -3.25 1.24
CA LEU A 177 1.44 -4.66 0.83
C LEU A 177 1.32 -4.84 -0.69
N CYS A 178 0.65 -3.90 -1.35
CA CYS A 178 0.54 -3.80 -2.79
C CYS A 178 1.84 -3.51 -3.54
N SER A 179 2.89 -3.02 -2.86
CA SER A 179 4.21 -2.79 -3.45
C SER A 179 5.16 -3.98 -3.27
N ILE A 180 4.74 -5.03 -2.55
CA ILE A 180 5.61 -6.16 -2.17
C ILE A 180 5.66 -7.23 -3.28
N PRO A 181 6.83 -7.50 -3.88
CA PRO A 181 6.96 -8.52 -4.93
C PRO A 181 6.66 -9.94 -4.43
N ASN A 182 7.22 -10.33 -3.27
CA ASN A 182 7.03 -11.65 -2.67
C ASN A 182 6.06 -11.59 -1.47
N LEU A 183 4.83 -11.17 -1.76
CA LEU A 183 3.81 -10.92 -0.73
C LEU A 183 3.52 -12.16 0.13
N LYS A 184 3.57 -13.38 -0.44
CA LYS A 184 3.35 -14.62 0.33
C LYS A 184 4.42 -14.83 1.41
N SER A 185 5.69 -14.59 1.09
CA SER A 185 6.76 -14.73 2.09
C SER A 185 6.59 -13.71 3.20
N VAL A 186 6.37 -12.44 2.82
CA VAL A 186 6.16 -11.35 3.76
C VAL A 186 4.96 -11.64 4.68
N ILE A 187 3.83 -12.10 4.16
CA ILE A 187 2.66 -12.44 5.00
C ILE A 187 3.02 -13.52 6.04
N LYS A 188 3.83 -14.53 5.68
CA LYS A 188 4.26 -15.56 6.63
C LYS A 188 5.14 -14.98 7.72
N ASP A 189 6.08 -14.12 7.37
CA ASP A 189 6.96 -13.48 8.36
C ASP A 189 6.19 -12.53 9.28
N LEU A 190 5.27 -11.72 8.73
CA LEU A 190 4.37 -10.86 9.51
C LEU A 190 3.48 -11.68 10.44
N HIS A 191 2.85 -12.76 9.95
CA HIS A 191 2.05 -13.66 10.77
C HIS A 191 2.89 -14.35 11.86
N TYR A 192 4.14 -14.68 11.58
CA TYR A 192 5.07 -15.25 12.55
C TYR A 192 5.42 -14.27 13.69
N LEU A 193 5.58 -12.98 13.38
CA LEU A 193 5.83 -11.93 14.38
C LEU A 193 4.63 -11.65 15.29
N LEU A 194 3.40 -11.82 14.79
CA LEU A 194 2.18 -11.63 15.58
C LEU A 194 2.08 -12.63 16.74
N LYS A 195 1.68 -12.12 17.92
CA LYS A 195 1.18 -12.93 19.04
C LYS A 195 -0.03 -13.77 18.61
N PRO A 196 -0.31 -14.90 19.28
CA PRO A 196 -1.64 -15.51 19.23
C PRO A 196 -2.71 -14.46 19.57
N GLY A 197 -3.69 -14.26 18.70
CA GLY A 197 -4.71 -13.20 18.86
C GLY A 197 -4.30 -11.80 18.36
N GLY A 198 -3.06 -11.61 17.91
CA GLY A 198 -2.61 -10.35 17.31
C GLY A 198 -3.26 -10.06 15.95
N GLU A 199 -3.33 -8.79 15.56
CA GLU A 199 -4.08 -8.33 14.40
C GLU A 199 -3.18 -7.79 13.27
N LEU A 200 -3.54 -8.10 12.03
CA LEU A 200 -3.15 -7.34 10.84
C LEU A 200 -4.29 -6.38 10.49
N ILE A 201 -4.01 -5.09 10.60
CA ILE A 201 -4.88 -3.98 10.21
C ILE A 201 -4.37 -3.45 8.87
N PHE A 202 -5.20 -3.46 7.84
CA PHE A 202 -4.76 -3.12 6.50
C PHE A 202 -5.75 -2.27 5.71
N TRP A 203 -5.22 -1.44 4.82
CA TRP A 203 -5.96 -0.67 3.82
C TRP A 203 -5.10 -0.59 2.55
N GLU A 204 -5.49 -1.29 1.50
CA GLU A 204 -4.65 -1.53 0.30
C GLU A 204 -5.48 -1.31 -0.97
N HIS A 205 -4.85 -0.95 -2.10
CA HIS A 205 -5.50 -1.32 -3.38
C HIS A 205 -5.21 -2.78 -3.69
N GLN A 206 -6.02 -3.34 -4.55
CA GLN A 206 -5.80 -4.68 -5.07
C GLN A 206 -6.18 -4.81 -6.55
N GLN A 207 -5.80 -5.94 -7.11
CA GLN A 207 -6.31 -6.40 -8.39
C GLN A 207 -7.84 -6.45 -8.38
N ASN A 208 -8.47 -6.09 -9.50
CA ASN A 208 -9.90 -6.22 -9.69
C ASN A 208 -10.33 -7.71 -9.60
N GLU A 209 -11.21 -8.04 -8.67
CA GLU A 209 -11.59 -9.44 -8.44
C GLU A 209 -12.74 -9.91 -9.34
N VAL A 210 -13.51 -8.98 -9.92
CA VAL A 210 -14.78 -9.27 -10.60
C VAL A 210 -14.60 -9.32 -12.12
N ASP A 211 -13.98 -8.31 -12.73
CA ASP A 211 -13.90 -8.16 -14.18
C ASP A 211 -12.52 -8.51 -14.73
N TRP A 212 -12.48 -9.50 -15.64
CA TRP A 212 -11.23 -10.00 -16.20
C TRP A 212 -10.58 -9.03 -17.19
N ILE A 213 -11.37 -8.20 -17.89
CA ILE A 213 -10.85 -7.20 -18.83
C ILE A 213 -10.14 -6.10 -18.03
N THR A 214 -10.75 -5.61 -16.96
CA THR A 214 -10.15 -4.65 -16.03
C THR A 214 -8.85 -5.21 -15.45
N ARG A 215 -8.80 -6.50 -15.07
CA ARG A 215 -7.55 -7.15 -14.64
C ARG A 215 -6.47 -7.15 -15.71
N ALA A 216 -6.82 -7.43 -16.97
CA ALA A 216 -5.85 -7.40 -18.07
C ALA A 216 -5.30 -5.98 -18.26
N VAL A 217 -6.17 -4.96 -18.19
CA VAL A 217 -5.79 -3.55 -18.27
C VAL A 217 -4.92 -3.11 -17.09
N GLN A 218 -5.22 -3.56 -15.86
CA GLN A 218 -4.34 -3.36 -14.71
C GLN A 218 -2.94 -3.93 -15.01
N GLY A 219 -2.85 -5.13 -15.59
CA GLY A 219 -1.59 -5.76 -16.00
C GLY A 219 -0.79 -4.93 -17.01
N LEU A 220 -1.46 -4.36 -18.01
CA LEU A 220 -0.82 -3.48 -19.00
C LEU A 220 -0.33 -2.17 -18.35
N TRP A 221 -1.18 -1.52 -17.56
CA TRP A 221 -0.80 -0.31 -16.83
C TRP A 221 0.36 -0.56 -15.85
N ASN A 222 0.41 -1.75 -15.26
CA ASN A 222 1.42 -2.11 -14.27
C ASN A 222 2.86 -1.91 -14.75
N ILE A 223 3.11 -2.09 -16.06
CA ILE A 223 4.42 -1.92 -16.70
C ILE A 223 4.92 -0.48 -16.56
N PHE A 224 4.04 0.49 -16.75
CA PHE A 224 4.38 1.92 -16.66
C PHE A 224 4.21 2.48 -15.24
N TRP A 225 3.38 1.83 -14.44
CA TRP A 225 3.01 2.27 -13.10
C TRP A 225 4.06 1.91 -12.05
N THR A 226 4.48 0.64 -11.98
CA THR A 226 5.37 0.12 -10.93
C THR A 226 6.66 0.94 -10.76
N PRO A 227 7.39 1.32 -11.83
CA PRO A 227 8.64 2.08 -11.69
C PRO A 227 8.46 3.51 -11.16
N VAL A 228 7.24 4.05 -11.28
CA VAL A 228 6.94 5.47 -11.08
C VAL A 228 6.23 5.72 -9.74
N VAL A 229 5.39 4.78 -9.30
CA VAL A 229 4.51 4.96 -8.14
C VAL A 229 4.96 4.07 -6.98
N GLY A 230 6.21 4.22 -6.54
CA GLY A 230 6.70 3.59 -5.30
C GLY A 230 6.63 2.05 -5.30
N SER A 231 6.92 1.42 -6.45
CA SER A 231 6.85 -0.04 -6.64
C SER A 231 5.44 -0.66 -6.49
N CYS A 232 4.40 0.17 -6.43
CA CYS A 232 3.00 -0.25 -6.38
C CYS A 232 2.65 -1.18 -7.56
N ARG A 233 1.99 -2.30 -7.26
CA ARG A 233 1.53 -3.27 -8.29
C ARG A 233 0.02 -3.26 -8.38
N LEU A 234 -0.53 -2.75 -9.48
CA LEU A 234 -1.98 -2.64 -9.71
C LEU A 234 -2.67 -4.01 -9.78
N ASN A 235 -1.94 -5.02 -10.24
CA ASN A 235 -2.44 -6.38 -10.41
C ASN A 235 -2.12 -7.31 -9.23
N GLN A 236 -1.77 -6.76 -8.05
CA GLN A 236 -1.48 -7.55 -6.86
C GLN A 236 -2.78 -8.07 -6.20
N PRO A 237 -2.98 -9.40 -6.06
CA PRO A 237 -4.22 -9.96 -5.51
C PRO A 237 -4.19 -10.01 -3.97
N ILE A 238 -4.28 -8.84 -3.31
CA ILE A 238 -4.08 -8.69 -1.86
C ILE A 238 -4.98 -9.59 -1.03
N ARG A 239 -6.32 -9.44 -1.15
CA ARG A 239 -7.28 -10.18 -0.31
C ARG A 239 -7.10 -11.68 -0.44
N LYS A 240 -7.04 -12.18 -1.68
CA LYS A 240 -6.83 -13.60 -1.97
C LYS A 240 -5.51 -14.11 -1.38
N THR A 241 -4.43 -13.34 -1.51
CA THR A 241 -3.12 -13.75 -1.01
C THR A 241 -3.09 -13.76 0.51
N LEU A 242 -3.65 -12.75 1.18
CA LEU A 242 -3.77 -12.69 2.64
C LEU A 242 -4.49 -13.91 3.19
N LEU A 243 -5.71 -14.17 2.69
CA LEU A 243 -6.57 -15.25 3.19
C LEU A 243 -6.04 -16.65 2.88
N ALA A 244 -5.26 -16.82 1.81
CA ALA A 244 -4.72 -18.12 1.43
C ALA A 244 -3.37 -18.46 2.07
N THR A 245 -2.63 -17.47 2.59
CA THR A 245 -1.22 -17.66 2.97
C THR A 245 -1.03 -17.98 4.45
N ALA A 246 -1.92 -17.51 5.30
CA ALA A 246 -1.80 -17.67 6.74
C ALA A 246 -3.17 -17.92 7.40
N ASP A 247 -3.14 -18.45 8.61
CA ASP A 247 -4.35 -18.84 9.33
C ASP A 247 -4.94 -17.64 10.08
N TRP A 248 -5.96 -17.05 9.47
CA TRP A 248 -6.64 -15.84 9.95
C TRP A 248 -8.05 -16.14 10.44
N LYS A 249 -8.44 -15.49 11.52
CA LYS A 249 -9.84 -15.19 11.84
C LYS A 249 -10.17 -13.82 11.24
N ILE A 250 -11.20 -13.77 10.40
CA ILE A 250 -11.66 -12.51 9.81
C ILE A 250 -12.44 -11.74 10.87
N ILE A 251 -11.96 -10.55 11.26
CA ILE A 251 -12.69 -9.64 12.14
C ILE A 251 -13.60 -8.74 11.31
N GLU A 252 -13.03 -8.09 10.30
CA GLU A 252 -13.77 -7.35 9.29
C GLU A 252 -12.98 -7.28 7.99
N ILE A 253 -13.67 -7.32 6.84
CA ILE A 253 -13.08 -7.04 5.53
C ILE A 253 -14.11 -6.24 4.73
N ARG A 254 -13.65 -5.17 4.08
CA ARG A 254 -14.40 -4.37 3.13
C ARG A 254 -13.67 -4.38 1.80
N VAL A 255 -14.43 -4.43 0.71
CA VAL A 255 -13.92 -4.37 -0.65
C VAL A 255 -14.74 -3.33 -1.39
N ASP A 256 -14.08 -2.47 -2.16
CA ASP A 256 -14.78 -1.50 -3.01
C ASP A 256 -15.69 -2.22 -4.01
N GLU A 257 -16.89 -1.66 -4.20
CA GLU A 257 -17.95 -2.27 -5.01
C GLU A 257 -17.86 -1.90 -6.50
N ASP A 258 -16.92 -1.05 -6.92
CA ASP A 258 -16.76 -0.66 -8.34
C ASP A 258 -16.22 -1.85 -9.18
N PRO A 259 -17.06 -2.49 -10.02
CA PRO A 259 -16.65 -3.65 -10.79
C PRO A 259 -15.64 -3.31 -11.90
N LEU A 260 -15.53 -2.05 -12.29
CA LEU A 260 -14.61 -1.57 -13.34
C LEU A 260 -13.40 -0.82 -12.79
N GLY A 261 -13.31 -0.67 -11.46
CA GLY A 261 -12.24 0.07 -10.81
C GLY A 261 -10.86 -0.50 -11.16
N LEU A 262 -9.93 0.38 -11.53
CA LEU A 262 -8.52 0.03 -11.75
C LEU A 262 -7.69 0.01 -10.47
N MET A 263 -8.19 0.62 -9.40
CA MET A 263 -7.55 0.63 -8.08
C MET A 263 -8.58 0.37 -6.97
N PRO A 264 -9.36 -0.73 -7.04
CA PRO A 264 -10.31 -1.04 -5.99
C PRO A 264 -9.57 -1.27 -4.69
N ARG A 265 -10.12 -0.79 -3.59
CA ARG A 265 -9.55 -0.96 -2.26
C ARG A 265 -10.07 -2.22 -1.59
N VAL A 266 -9.22 -2.77 -0.75
CA VAL A 266 -9.56 -3.75 0.27
C VAL A 266 -9.00 -3.29 1.58
N SER A 267 -9.81 -3.36 2.63
CA SER A 267 -9.40 -2.96 3.96
C SER A 267 -10.04 -3.84 5.02
N GLY A 268 -9.47 -3.82 6.22
CA GLY A 268 -10.04 -4.51 7.36
C GLY A 268 -9.04 -4.97 8.38
N ARG A 269 -9.47 -5.94 9.20
CA ARG A 269 -8.70 -6.52 10.29
C ARG A 269 -8.77 -8.04 10.26
N LEU A 270 -7.59 -8.66 10.24
CA LEU A 270 -7.40 -10.09 10.32
C LEU A 270 -6.69 -10.43 11.62
N GLN A 271 -7.22 -11.38 12.38
CA GLN A 271 -6.62 -11.81 13.64
C GLN A 271 -5.91 -13.15 13.45
N LYS A 272 -4.68 -13.27 13.93
CA LYS A 272 -3.97 -14.56 14.01
C LYS A 272 -4.73 -15.47 14.97
N LYS A 273 -5.13 -16.65 14.51
CA LYS A 273 -5.82 -17.61 15.38
C LYS A 273 -4.91 -17.99 16.56
N ALA A 274 -5.45 -17.97 17.77
CA ALA A 274 -4.80 -18.61 18.89
C ALA A 274 -4.88 -20.13 18.66
N HIS A 275 -3.74 -20.80 18.62
CA HIS A 275 -3.75 -22.26 18.72
C HIS A 275 -4.26 -22.58 20.13
N ALA A 276 -5.36 -23.33 20.20
CA ALA A 276 -5.95 -23.82 21.45
C ALA A 276 -5.02 -24.82 22.15
#